data_AF-A0A2T6K1C9-F1
#
_entry.id   AF-A0A2T6K1C9-F1
#
_cell.length_a   1.000
_cell.length_b   1.000
_cell.length_c   1.000
_cell.angle_alpha   90.00
_cell.angle_beta   90.00
_cell.angle_gamma   90.00
#
_symmetry.space_group_name_H-M   'P 1'
#
loop_
_entity.id
_entity.type
_entity.pdbx_description
1 polymer ?
#
loop_
_entity_poly.entity_id
_entity_poly.type
_entity_poly.pdbx_seq_one_letter_code
_entity_poly.pdbx_strand_id
1 'polypeptide(L)'
;MKARIVAETLVDGATENAVARRYGMRPNHLSEWRRMAREGKLVLPNQDGVSFVPVAIEEPAVTLPDIAEFDAQAEIGVIDILKGNVTIRLAADTSAVRIAEIAAAL
;
A
#
# COMPACT_ATOMS: atom_id res chain seq x y z
N MET A 1 -10.34 16.69 -8.63
CA MET A 1 -11.69 16.93 -9.24
C MET A 1 -12.25 15.68 -9.91
N LYS A 2 -11.64 15.15 -10.99
CA LYS A 2 -12.13 13.96 -11.74
C LYS A 2 -12.47 12.76 -10.85
N ALA A 3 -11.58 12.41 -9.91
CA ALA A 3 -11.79 11.32 -8.96
C ALA A 3 -13.06 11.47 -8.11
N ARG A 4 -13.37 12.70 -7.65
CA ARG A 4 -14.60 12.98 -6.88
C ARG A 4 -15.86 12.78 -7.73
N ILE A 5 -15.82 13.24 -8.97
CA ILE A 5 -16.94 13.07 -9.91
C ILE A 5 -17.16 11.57 -10.22
N VAL A 6 -16.09 10.80 -10.44
CA VAL A 6 -16.20 9.34 -10.63
C VAL A 6 -16.75 8.68 -9.37
N ALA A 7 -16.30 9.09 -8.18
CA ALA A 7 -16.81 8.58 -6.91
C ALA A 7 -18.33 8.82 -6.76
N GLU A 8 -18.84 9.97 -7.19
CA GLU A 8 -20.30 10.23 -7.19
C GLU A 8 -21.09 9.28 -8.11
N THR A 9 -20.48 8.78 -9.18
CA THR A 9 -21.13 7.77 -10.06
C THR A 9 -21.16 6.36 -9.48
N LEU A 10 -20.49 6.12 -8.36
CA LEU A 10 -20.43 4.81 -7.70
C LEU A 10 -21.39 4.72 -6.50
N VAL A 11 -22.03 5.83 -6.12
CA VAL A 11 -23.09 5.85 -5.12
C VAL A 11 -24.29 5.08 -5.64
N ASP A 12 -24.90 4.26 -4.78
CA ASP A 12 -26.08 3.48 -5.14
C ASP A 12 -27.22 4.39 -5.65
N GLY A 13 -27.87 3.97 -6.73
CA GLY A 13 -28.90 4.77 -7.42
C GLY A 13 -28.40 5.96 -8.25
N ALA A 14 -27.10 6.27 -8.28
CA ALA A 14 -26.56 7.32 -9.14
C ALA A 14 -26.49 6.88 -10.61
N THR A 15 -26.95 7.74 -11.53
CA THR A 15 -26.81 7.51 -12.98
C THR A 15 -25.71 8.38 -13.57
N GLU A 16 -24.91 7.81 -14.46
CA GLU A 16 -23.81 8.51 -15.15
C GLU A 16 -24.30 9.77 -15.88
N ASN A 17 -25.48 9.70 -16.52
CA ASN A 17 -26.10 10.83 -17.19
C ASN A 17 -26.48 11.98 -16.23
N ALA A 18 -27.01 11.67 -15.05
CA ALA A 18 -27.37 12.69 -14.06
C ALA A 18 -26.12 13.40 -13.51
N VAL A 19 -25.07 12.64 -13.23
CA VAL A 19 -23.77 13.19 -12.78
C VAL A 19 -23.16 14.04 -13.88
N ALA A 20 -23.09 13.54 -15.12
CA ALA A 20 -22.55 14.27 -16.26
C ALA A 20 -23.26 15.61 -16.48
N ARG A 21 -24.61 15.62 -16.38
CA ARG A 21 -25.42 16.84 -16.52
C ARG A 21 -25.13 17.86 -15.41
N ARG A 22 -24.95 17.42 -14.16
CA ARG A 22 -24.61 18.29 -13.02
C ARG A 22 -23.28 19.04 -13.25
N TYR A 23 -22.33 18.38 -13.90
CA TYR A 23 -21.02 18.96 -14.21
C TYR A 23 -20.93 19.57 -15.62
N GLY A 24 -22.04 19.68 -16.35
CA GLY A 24 -22.07 20.25 -17.71
C GLY A 24 -21.18 19.48 -18.70
N MET A 25 -20.99 18.18 -18.48
CA MET A 25 -20.07 17.35 -19.26
C MET A 25 -20.79 16.22 -20.01
N ARG A 26 -20.15 15.67 -21.04
CA ARG A 26 -20.64 14.50 -21.77
C ARG A 26 -20.38 13.21 -20.97
N PRO A 27 -21.32 12.25 -20.96
CA PRO A 27 -21.16 10.97 -20.25
C PRO A 27 -19.89 10.20 -20.63
N ASN A 28 -19.48 10.21 -21.90
CA ASN A 28 -18.30 9.45 -22.38
C ASN A 28 -17.01 9.71 -21.59
N HIS A 29 -16.83 10.89 -21.02
CA HIS A 29 -15.67 11.18 -20.17
C HIS A 29 -15.73 10.41 -18.84
N LEU A 30 -16.91 10.21 -18.26
CA LEU A 30 -17.09 9.42 -17.04
C LEU A 30 -16.81 7.95 -17.29
N SER A 31 -17.22 7.42 -18.45
CA SER A 31 -16.88 6.06 -18.88
C SER A 31 -15.36 5.83 -18.92
N GLU A 32 -14.60 6.74 -19.56
CA GLU A 32 -13.13 6.66 -19.58
C GLU A 32 -12.53 6.81 -18.18
N TRP A 33 -13.04 7.71 -17.36
CA TRP A 33 -12.51 7.92 -16.01
C TRP A 33 -12.85 6.76 -15.06
N ARG A 34 -14.00 6.12 -15.22
CA ARG A 34 -14.36 4.87 -14.51
C ARG A 34 -13.43 3.74 -14.91
N ARG A 35 -13.08 3.62 -16.20
CA ARG A 35 -12.08 2.65 -16.66
C ARG A 35 -10.72 2.90 -16.01
N MET A 36 -10.23 4.14 -16.03
CA MET A 36 -8.97 4.49 -15.36
C MET A 36 -8.99 4.21 -13.86
N ALA A 37 -10.12 4.41 -13.19
CA ALA A 37 -10.25 4.12 -11.77
C ALA A 37 -10.15 2.62 -11.47
N ARG A 38 -10.79 1.77 -12.30
CA ARG A 38 -10.66 0.30 -12.20
C ARG A 38 -9.24 -0.19 -12.48
N GLU A 39 -8.55 0.45 -13.42
CA GLU A 39 -7.14 0.17 -13.74
C GLU A 39 -6.14 0.73 -12.71
N GLY A 40 -6.62 1.39 -11.64
CA GLY A 40 -5.75 2.02 -10.63
C GLY A 40 -5.03 3.29 -11.11
N LYS A 41 -5.30 3.77 -12.32
CA LYS A 41 -4.71 4.98 -12.90
C LYS A 41 -5.37 6.28 -12.41
N LEU A 42 -6.56 6.17 -11.82
CA LEU A 42 -7.27 7.28 -11.18
C LEU A 42 -7.66 6.88 -9.76
N VAL A 43 -6.92 7.38 -8.78
CA VAL A 43 -7.18 7.11 -7.35
C VAL A 43 -8.46 7.82 -6.91
N LEU A 44 -9.43 7.05 -6.42
CA LEU A 44 -10.68 7.54 -5.85
C LEU A 44 -10.47 8.03 -4.41
N PRO A 45 -11.17 9.07 -3.95
CA PRO A 45 -11.22 9.40 -2.54
C PRO A 45 -11.89 8.25 -1.76
N ASN A 46 -11.49 8.08 -0.49
CA ASN A 46 -12.19 7.16 0.39
C ASN A 46 -13.67 7.58 0.49
N GLN A 47 -14.59 6.66 0.27
CA GLN A 47 -16.02 6.94 0.37
C GLN A 47 -16.55 6.35 1.66
N ASP A 48 -17.33 7.14 2.39
CA ASP A 48 -17.98 6.68 3.62
C ASP A 48 -18.88 5.49 3.30
N GLY A 49 -18.71 4.39 4.04
CA GLY A 49 -19.47 3.14 3.83
C GLY A 49 -18.84 2.14 2.86
N VAL A 50 -17.68 2.44 2.26
CA VAL A 50 -16.89 1.43 1.53
C VAL A 50 -15.91 0.78 2.52
N SER A 51 -16.22 -0.44 2.97
CA SER A 51 -15.27 -1.25 3.73
C SER A 51 -14.72 -2.37 2.84
N PHE A 52 -13.44 -2.70 3.04
CA PHE A 52 -12.92 -3.96 2.53
C PHE A 52 -13.64 -5.10 3.24
N VAL A 53 -14.12 -6.08 2.49
CA VAL A 53 -14.57 -7.35 3.07
C VAL A 53 -13.30 -8.19 3.30
N PRO A 54 -13.08 -8.71 4.51
CA PRO A 54 -11.95 -9.61 4.74
C PRO A 54 -12.10 -10.82 3.82
N VAL A 55 -11.03 -11.15 3.10
CA VAL A 55 -10.99 -12.37 2.29
C VAL A 55 -10.96 -13.55 3.26
N ALA A 56 -11.98 -14.40 3.21
CA ALA A 56 -11.94 -15.68 3.90
C ALA A 56 -10.88 -16.55 3.21
N ILE A 57 -9.76 -16.78 3.88
CA ILE A 57 -8.78 -17.77 3.46
C ILE A 57 -9.34 -19.12 3.90
N GLU A 58 -9.79 -19.93 2.96
CA GLU A 58 -10.11 -21.33 3.23
C GLU A 58 -8.80 -22.02 3.65
N GLU A 59 -8.78 -22.62 4.84
CA GLU A 59 -7.61 -23.35 5.30
C GLU A 59 -7.27 -24.43 4.27
N PRO A 60 -6.04 -24.48 3.75
CA PRO A 60 -5.66 -25.52 2.82
C PRO A 60 -5.87 -26.88 3.48
N ALA A 61 -6.57 -27.80 2.80
CA ALA A 61 -6.77 -29.18 3.24
C ALA A 61 -5.46 -29.99 3.40
N VAL A 62 -4.33 -29.36 3.07
CA VAL A 62 -2.98 -29.88 3.27
C VAL A 62 -2.37 -29.04 4.37
N THR A 63 -2.11 -29.66 5.52
CA THR A 63 -1.20 -29.14 6.53
C THR A 63 0.15 -28.92 5.83
N LEU A 64 0.40 -27.69 5.40
CA LEU A 64 1.77 -27.25 5.15
C LEU A 64 2.53 -27.52 6.46
N PRO A 65 3.76 -28.06 6.41
CA PRO A 65 4.53 -28.25 7.63
C PRO A 65 4.52 -26.92 8.37
N ASP A 66 4.18 -26.94 9.67
CA ASP A 66 4.14 -25.78 10.52
C ASP A 66 5.30 -24.89 10.14
N ILE A 67 4.99 -23.73 9.57
CA ILE A 67 5.97 -22.67 9.43
C ILE A 67 6.23 -22.35 10.89
N ALA A 68 7.30 -22.97 11.42
CA ALA A 68 7.67 -22.90 12.82
C ALA A 68 7.44 -21.46 13.25
N GLU A 69 6.61 -21.29 14.28
CA GLU A 69 6.38 -20.02 14.94
C GLU A 69 7.69 -19.25 14.87
N PHE A 70 7.70 -18.19 14.05
CA PHE A 70 8.92 -17.47 13.76
C PHE A 70 9.45 -17.06 15.12
N ASP A 71 10.55 -17.71 15.54
CA ASP A 71 11.17 -17.46 16.82
C ASP A 71 11.40 -15.95 16.85
N ALA A 72 10.62 -15.23 17.66
CA ALA A 72 10.71 -13.78 17.80
C ALA A 72 12.09 -13.33 18.35
N GLN A 73 12.97 -14.31 18.59
CA GLN A 73 14.37 -14.19 18.96
C GLN A 73 15.35 -14.14 17.76
N ALA A 74 14.91 -14.36 16.51
CA ALA A 74 15.81 -14.52 15.37
C ALA A 74 15.82 -13.37 14.35
N GLU A 75 15.15 -12.24 14.61
CA GLU A 75 15.48 -10.98 13.94
C GLU A 75 16.54 -10.24 14.74
N ILE A 76 17.78 -10.76 14.75
CA ILE A 76 18.92 -9.88 15.04
C ILE A 76 18.93 -8.91 13.86
N GLY A 77 18.34 -7.74 14.07
CA GLY A 77 18.29 -6.68 13.09
C GLY A 77 19.68 -6.36 12.58
N VAL A 78 19.76 -5.60 11.50
CA VAL A 78 21.04 -5.22 10.90
C VAL A 78 21.13 -3.70 10.93
N ILE A 79 22.29 -3.18 11.32
CA ILE A 79 22.61 -1.75 11.33
C ILE A 79 23.58 -1.46 10.18
N ASP A 80 23.20 -0.58 9.27
CA ASP A 80 24.04 -0.16 8.14
C ASP A 80 24.66 1.24 8.41
N ILE A 81 25.98 1.37 8.29
CA ILE A 81 26.72 2.64 8.31
C ILE A 81 27.07 3.01 6.86
N LEU A 82 26.69 4.22 6.43
CA LEU A 82 26.92 4.73 5.08
C LEU A 82 27.90 5.91 5.10
N LYS A 83 29.02 5.81 4.38
CA LYS A 83 29.94 6.94 4.13
C LYS A 83 30.34 7.00 2.66
N GLY A 84 29.80 7.97 1.92
CA GLY A 84 30.04 8.09 0.49
C GLY A 84 29.54 6.86 -0.27
N ASN A 85 30.44 6.10 -0.88
CA ASN A 85 30.18 4.84 -1.58
C ASN A 85 30.48 3.59 -0.73
N VAL A 86 30.82 3.75 0.55
CA VAL A 86 31.11 2.65 1.47
C VAL A 86 29.87 2.34 2.32
N THR A 87 29.45 1.08 2.30
CA THR A 87 28.40 0.54 3.15
C THR A 87 28.99 -0.53 4.07
N ILE A 88 28.87 -0.33 5.38
CA ILE A 88 29.29 -1.31 6.39
C ILE A 88 28.05 -1.83 7.11
N ARG A 89 27.94 -3.15 7.15
CA ARG A 89 26.82 -3.87 7.73
C ARG A 89 27.21 -4.50 9.07
N LEU A 90 26.45 -4.20 10.12
CA LEU A 90 26.70 -4.62 11.50
C LEU A 90 25.48 -5.35 12.07
N ALA A 91 25.69 -6.27 13.00
CA ALA A 91 24.59 -6.91 13.72
C ALA A 91 23.92 -5.91 14.70
N ALA A 92 22.61 -6.04 14.95
CA ALA A 92 21.86 -5.11 15.80
C ALA A 92 22.27 -5.16 17.27
N ASP A 93 22.93 -6.22 17.71
CA ASP A 93 23.52 -6.33 19.04
C ASP A 93 24.90 -5.64 19.14
N THR A 94 25.40 -5.04 18.06
CA THR A 94 26.64 -4.25 18.08
C THR A 94 26.49 -3.06 19.00
N SER A 95 27.40 -2.90 19.96
CA SER A 95 27.35 -1.79 20.92
C SER A 95 27.48 -0.42 20.24
N ALA A 96 26.74 0.56 20.76
CA ALA A 96 26.79 1.94 20.24
C ALA A 96 28.21 2.53 20.26
N VAL A 97 29.03 2.17 21.26
CA VAL A 97 30.44 2.57 21.35
C VAL A 97 31.21 2.06 20.14
N ARG A 98 31.04 0.78 19.79
CA ARG A 98 31.73 0.18 18.64
C ARG A 98 31.26 0.78 17.31
N ILE A 99 29.96 1.06 17.18
CA ILE A 99 29.40 1.76 16.01
C ILE A 99 30.05 3.14 15.85
N ALA A 100 30.17 3.91 16.94
CA ALA A 100 30.79 5.24 16.93
C ALA A 100 32.28 5.20 16.56
N GLU A 101 33.02 4.23 17.09
CA GLU A 101 34.44 4.01 16.72
C GLU A 101 34.61 3.74 15.23
N ILE A 102 33.77 2.86 14.66
CA ILE A 102 33.79 2.53 13.24
C ILE A 102 33.43 3.77 12.41
N ALA A 103 32.37 4.49 12.78
CA ALA A 103 31.94 5.69 12.07
C ALA A 103 33.00 6.81 12.09
N ALA A 104 33.75 6.97 13.19
CA ALA A 104 34.83 7.95 13.30
C ALA A 104 36.09 7.57 12.51
N ALA A 105 36.32 6.27 12.29
CA ALA A 105 37.47 5.76 11.56
C ALA A 105 37.26 5.73 10.03
N LEU A 106 36.01 5.74 9.57
CA LEU A 106 35.68 5.91 8.14
C LEU A 106 35.94 7.33 7.73
#